data_AF-A0A7C9CRZ5-F1
#
_entry.id   AF-A0A7C9CRZ5-F1
#
_cell.length_a   1.000
_cell.length_b   1.000
_cell.length_c   1.000
_cell.angle_alpha   90.00
_cell.angle_beta   90.00
_cell.angle_gamma   90.00
#
_symmetry.space_group_name_H-M   'P 1'
#
loop_
_entity.id
_entity.type
_entity.pdbx_description
1 polymer ?
#
loop_
_entity_poly.entity_id
_entity_poly.type
_entity_poly.pdbx_seq_one_letter_code
_entity_poly.pdbx_strand_id
1 'polypeptide(L)'
;SLSLSLSLSLSLTKGFFINPFHIRFSNPQIPYHLFMNLLRSSFIFSNPKFPRNPFSLLIKAVVEKMEVEVKLRLPDSAAHQSLSSILSPFFQKTHFQHNFFFDGALSELSSRRAILRIRFYGVDPGTAERCVLSLKAKAVIVNGVSRVEEDEEELDPSMGRAIWSDPNLIGSGESRILKRVREEFGVKEESGYVCVGGFKNVRGVYDWNGLKLEVDETLFDFGTDRK
;
A
#
# COMPACT_ATOMS: atom_id res chain seq x y z
N SER A 1 -3.94 15.03 -21.72
CA SER A 1 -3.92 15.68 -20.40
C SER A 1 -3.59 14.62 -19.36
N LEU A 2 -2.53 14.80 -18.58
CA LEU A 2 -2.14 13.87 -17.51
C LEU A 2 -3.18 13.94 -16.38
N SER A 3 -3.67 12.78 -15.93
CA SER A 3 -4.57 12.68 -14.77
C SER A 3 -3.72 12.56 -13.51
N LEU A 4 -3.87 13.53 -12.60
CA LEU A 4 -3.20 13.56 -11.31
C LEU A 4 -4.19 13.10 -10.23
N SER A 5 -3.85 12.02 -9.52
CA SER A 5 -4.51 11.65 -8.26
C SER A 5 -3.58 11.93 -7.11
N LEU A 6 -4.13 12.53 -6.05
CA LEU A 6 -3.37 12.97 -4.90
C LEU A 6 -3.93 12.30 -3.66
N SER A 7 -3.09 11.60 -2.93
CA SER A 7 -3.51 10.91 -1.71
C SER A 7 -2.53 11.10 -0.57
N LEU A 8 -3.07 11.12 0.65
CA LEU A 8 -2.31 11.03 1.88
C LEU A 8 -2.55 9.63 2.47
N SER A 9 -1.47 8.88 2.70
CA SER A 9 -1.50 7.66 3.50
C SER A 9 -0.84 7.89 4.86
N LEU A 10 -1.52 7.44 5.91
CA LEU A 10 -1.00 7.39 7.28
C LEU A 10 -0.78 5.93 7.65
N SER A 11 0.47 5.51 7.80
CA SER A 11 0.78 4.14 8.24
C SER A 11 1.00 4.09 9.76
N LEU A 12 0.26 3.23 10.45
CA LEU A 12 0.45 2.96 11.87
C LEU A 12 1.47 1.82 12.04
N THR A 13 2.77 2.15 12.07
CA THR A 13 3.79 1.13 12.32
C THR A 13 3.86 0.71 13.80
N LYS A 14 4.11 -0.59 14.03
CA LYS A 14 4.10 -1.34 15.30
C LYS A 14 4.68 -0.57 16.52
N GLY A 15 3.96 -0.60 17.65
CA GLY A 15 4.52 -0.40 18.99
C GLY A 15 4.11 0.86 19.77
N PHE A 16 3.21 1.71 19.26
CA PHE A 16 2.83 2.93 19.97
C PHE A 16 1.73 2.69 21.01
N PHE A 17 2.10 2.75 22.29
CA PHE A 17 1.18 3.11 23.36
C PHE A 17 0.85 4.61 23.20
N ILE A 18 -0.32 4.91 22.65
CA ILE A 18 -0.84 6.28 22.65
C ILE A 18 -1.24 6.61 24.09
N ASN A 19 -0.40 7.37 24.79
CA ASN A 19 -0.74 7.91 26.11
C ASN A 19 -1.76 9.05 25.89
N PRO A 20 -3.04 8.92 26.31
CA PRO A 20 -4.13 9.78 25.84
C PRO A 20 -4.10 11.22 26.40
N PHE A 21 -3.07 11.61 27.15
CA PHE A 21 -3.04 12.86 27.91
C PHE A 21 -2.20 14.00 27.31
N HIS A 22 -1.55 13.83 26.16
CA HIS A 22 -0.74 14.91 25.58
C HIS A 22 -0.87 15.01 24.05
N ILE A 23 -2.01 15.51 23.58
CA ILE A 23 -2.12 16.07 22.23
C ILE A 23 -2.78 17.45 22.36
N ARG A 24 -1.97 18.51 22.30
CA ARG A 24 -2.47 19.89 22.16
C ARG A 24 -2.42 20.26 20.69
N PHE A 25 -3.58 20.37 20.06
CA PHE A 25 -3.71 21.02 18.76
C PHE A 25 -3.87 22.52 18.97
N SER A 26 -2.90 23.31 18.52
CA SER A 26 -3.09 24.74 18.30
C SER A 26 -3.71 24.93 16.92
N ASN A 27 -5.04 25.05 16.87
CA ASN A 27 -5.92 25.65 15.83
C ASN A 27 -7.14 24.73 15.51
N PRO A 28 -8.41 25.19 15.68
CA PRO A 28 -9.58 24.31 15.64
C PRO A 28 -10.29 24.38 14.28
N GLN A 29 -9.91 23.52 13.34
CA GLN A 29 -10.78 23.25 12.17
C GLN A 29 -10.98 21.76 11.83
N ILE A 30 -10.48 20.85 12.67
CA ILE A 30 -10.86 19.44 12.60
C ILE A 30 -11.60 19.12 13.91
N PRO A 31 -12.89 18.75 13.88
CA PRO A 31 -13.62 18.43 15.11
C PRO A 31 -12.94 17.26 15.82
N TYR A 32 -12.34 17.53 16.98
CA TYR A 32 -11.73 16.59 17.92
C TYR A 32 -12.54 15.28 18.07
N HIS A 33 -13.86 15.38 18.05
CA HIS A 33 -14.77 14.25 18.19
C HIS A 33 -14.79 13.29 17.00
N LEU A 34 -14.61 13.76 15.75
CA LEU A 34 -14.64 12.87 14.58
C LEU A 34 -13.40 11.98 14.52
N PHE A 35 -12.22 12.57 14.80
CA PHE A 35 -10.93 11.88 14.81
C PHE A 35 -10.83 10.89 15.98
N MET A 36 -11.26 11.29 17.18
CA MET A 36 -11.21 10.41 18.37
C MET A 36 -12.26 9.29 18.34
N ASN A 37 -13.42 9.49 17.70
CA ASN A 37 -14.41 8.42 17.53
C ASN A 37 -13.96 7.38 16.48
N LEU A 38 -13.24 7.80 15.43
CA LEU A 38 -12.62 6.86 14.49
C LEU A 38 -11.58 5.97 15.18
N LEU A 39 -10.76 6.56 16.07
CA LEU A 39 -9.75 5.82 16.83
C LEU A 39 -10.37 4.93 17.93
N ARG A 40 -11.38 5.39 18.67
CA ARG A 40 -12.02 4.59 19.73
C ARG A 40 -12.82 3.40 19.22
N SER A 41 -13.47 3.50 18.05
CA SER A 41 -14.17 2.37 17.45
C SER A 41 -13.22 1.27 16.93
N SER A 42 -11.92 1.58 16.82
CA SER A 42 -10.90 0.70 16.24
C SER A 42 -10.16 -0.17 17.28
N PHE A 43 -10.39 0.01 18.57
CA PHE A 43 -9.69 -0.71 19.63
C PHE A 43 -10.67 -1.34 20.64
N ILE A 44 -11.10 -2.58 20.36
CA ILE A 44 -11.60 -3.48 21.41
C ILE A 44 -10.38 -4.07 22.11
N PHE A 45 -9.92 -3.45 23.19
CA PHE A 45 -8.92 -4.04 24.08
C PHE A 45 -9.63 -4.90 25.13
N SER A 46 -9.69 -6.22 24.87
CA SER A 46 -9.81 -7.23 25.92
C SER A 46 -8.40 -7.72 26.28
N ASN A 47 -8.00 -7.54 27.53
CA ASN A 47 -6.74 -8.01 28.11
C ASN A 47 -7.07 -9.04 29.22
N PRO A 48 -6.15 -9.91 29.67
CA PRO A 48 -5.55 -11.03 28.96
C PRO A 48 -5.77 -12.37 29.71
N LYS A 49 -5.49 -13.49 29.01
CA LYS A 49 -4.88 -14.76 29.48
C LYS A 49 -5.50 -15.96 28.76
N PHE A 50 -4.86 -16.46 27.70
CA PHE A 50 -5.04 -17.85 27.27
C PHE A 50 -3.71 -18.43 26.77
N PRO A 51 -3.47 -19.75 26.96
CA PRO A 51 -2.17 -20.37 26.81
C PRO A 51 -1.80 -20.61 25.34
N ARG A 52 -0.51 -20.93 25.12
CA ARG A 52 0.09 -21.20 23.81
C ARG A 52 -0.68 -22.31 23.07
N ASN A 53 -1.51 -21.90 22.13
CA ASN A 53 -2.26 -22.77 21.21
C ASN A 53 -1.70 -22.53 19.79
N PRO A 54 -1.47 -23.54 18.93
CA PRO A 54 -1.06 -23.33 17.54
C PRO A 54 -1.93 -22.34 16.76
N PHE A 55 -3.20 -22.17 17.14
CA PHE A 55 -4.06 -21.10 16.61
C PHE A 55 -3.53 -19.69 16.89
N SER A 56 -2.81 -19.46 18.00
CA SER A 56 -2.21 -18.16 18.29
C SER A 56 -1.09 -17.83 17.32
N LEU A 57 -0.31 -18.81 16.86
CA LEU A 57 0.74 -18.62 15.86
C LEU A 57 0.14 -18.32 14.48
N LEU A 58 -0.93 -19.03 14.11
CA LEU A 58 -1.65 -18.77 12.86
C LEU A 58 -2.32 -17.40 12.87
N ILE A 59 -2.99 -17.01 13.96
CA ILE A 59 -3.55 -15.67 14.13
C ILE A 59 -2.43 -14.62 14.12
N LYS A 60 -1.29 -14.88 14.76
CA LYS A 60 -0.15 -13.94 14.75
C LYS A 60 0.43 -13.76 13.35
N ALA A 61 0.57 -14.83 12.57
CA ALA A 61 1.02 -14.77 11.18
C ALA A 61 0.01 -14.07 10.25
N VAL A 62 -1.30 -14.29 10.45
CA VAL A 62 -2.37 -13.57 9.74
C VAL A 62 -2.34 -12.08 10.12
N VAL A 63 -2.19 -11.75 11.40
CA VAL A 63 -2.10 -10.37 11.91
C VAL A 63 -0.80 -9.68 11.44
N GLU A 64 0.29 -10.40 11.24
CA GLU A 64 1.55 -9.83 10.74
C GLU A 64 1.50 -9.38 9.28
N LYS A 65 0.56 -9.91 8.48
CA LYS A 65 0.33 -9.50 7.08
C LYS A 65 -0.78 -8.46 6.92
N MET A 66 -1.42 -8.04 8.01
CA MET A 66 -2.47 -7.02 7.93
C MET A 66 -1.85 -5.62 7.97
N GLU A 67 -1.88 -4.93 6.84
CA GLU A 67 -1.57 -3.50 6.78
C GLU A 67 -2.83 -2.69 7.12
N VAL A 68 -2.66 -1.66 7.96
CA VAL A 68 -3.70 -0.69 8.29
C VAL A 68 -3.18 0.71 8.00
N GLU A 69 -3.89 1.43 7.14
CA GLU A 69 -3.54 2.78 6.73
C GLU A 69 -4.78 3.68 6.65
N VAL A 70 -4.62 4.97 6.91
CA VAL A 70 -5.66 5.97 6.62
C VAL A 70 -5.36 6.59 5.27
N LYS A 71 -6.29 6.47 4.31
CA LYS A 71 -6.18 7.01 2.97
C LYS A 71 -7.15 8.17 2.76
N LEU A 72 -6.62 9.36 2.54
CA LEU A 72 -7.37 10.56 2.21
C LEU A 72 -7.04 11.00 0.79
N ARG A 73 -8.04 11.40 0.01
CA ARG A 73 -7.84 11.99 -1.31
C ARG A 73 -7.80 13.51 -1.19
N LEU A 74 -6.75 14.13 -1.73
CA LEU A 74 -6.68 15.59 -1.86
C LEU A 74 -7.45 16.01 -3.11
N PRO A 75 -8.17 17.15 -3.07
CA PRO A 75 -9.07 17.55 -4.15
C PRO A 75 -8.32 17.95 -5.44
N ASP A 76 -7.17 18.61 -5.31
CA ASP A 76 -6.43 19.18 -6.44
C ASP A 76 -4.94 19.41 -6.11
N SER A 77 -4.19 19.83 -7.12
CA SER A 77 -2.75 20.11 -7.02
C SER A 77 -2.42 21.27 -6.08
N ALA A 78 -3.32 22.25 -5.92
CA ALA A 78 -3.10 23.36 -5.00
C ALA A 78 -3.17 22.88 -3.54
N ALA A 79 -4.13 22.01 -3.21
CA ALA A 79 -4.23 21.37 -1.90
C ALA A 79 -3.00 20.49 -1.60
N HIS A 80 -2.50 19.74 -2.60
CA HIS A 80 -1.28 18.97 -2.46
C HIS A 80 -0.05 19.84 -2.22
N GLN A 81 0.12 20.92 -2.99
CA GLN A 81 1.22 21.86 -2.82
C GLN A 81 1.17 22.53 -1.44
N SER A 82 -0.01 23.01 -1.02
CA SER A 82 -0.21 23.61 0.29
C SER A 82 0.14 22.66 1.43
N LEU A 83 -0.35 21.41 1.37
CA LEU A 83 -0.02 20.39 2.36
C LEU A 83 1.48 20.08 2.38
N SER A 84 2.10 19.92 1.21
CA SER A 84 3.53 19.66 1.09
C SER A 84 4.37 20.79 1.66
N SER A 85 3.96 22.05 1.47
CA SER A 85 4.60 23.21 2.07
C SER A 85 4.50 23.21 3.60
N ILE A 86 3.31 22.89 4.14
CA ILE A 86 3.08 22.79 5.59
C ILE A 86 3.94 21.66 6.20
N LEU A 87 4.05 20.52 5.51
CA LEU A 87 4.81 19.37 5.97
C LEU A 87 6.31 19.48 5.72
N SER A 88 6.78 20.48 4.98
CA SER A 88 8.20 20.63 4.61
C SER A 88 9.21 20.53 5.77
N PRO A 89 8.93 21.03 7.01
CA PRO A 89 9.87 20.87 8.13
C PRO A 89 10.04 19.42 8.60
N PHE A 90 9.13 18.53 8.21
CA PHE A 90 9.05 17.13 8.61
C PHE A 90 9.51 16.18 7.50
N PHE A 91 9.99 16.72 6.39
CA PHE A 91 10.36 15.95 5.20
C PHE A 91 11.54 15.02 5.47
N GLN A 92 11.41 13.78 4.99
CA GLN A 92 12.44 12.75 5.11
C GLN A 92 13.06 12.44 3.76
N LYS A 93 12.25 12.09 2.77
CA LYS A 93 12.71 11.68 1.43
C LYS A 93 11.58 11.65 0.43
N THR A 94 11.96 11.65 -0.85
CA THR A 94 11.07 11.40 -1.98
C THR A 94 11.39 10.04 -2.59
N HIS A 95 10.36 9.27 -2.91
CA HIS A 95 10.46 8.04 -3.70
C HIS A 95 9.80 8.23 -5.06
N PHE A 96 10.54 7.90 -6.11
CA PHE A 96 9.98 7.73 -7.45
C PHE A 96 9.62 6.27 -7.63
N GLN A 97 8.36 5.99 -7.97
CA GLN A 97 7.82 4.65 -8.04
C GLN A 97 7.17 4.41 -9.39
N HIS A 98 7.48 3.28 -10.00
CA HIS A 98 6.76 2.75 -11.16
C HIS A 98 6.05 1.48 -10.74
N ASN A 99 4.73 1.49 -10.77
CA ASN A 99 3.89 0.39 -10.32
C ASN A 99 3.35 -0.32 -11.56
N PHE A 100 3.69 -1.59 -11.74
CA PHE A 100 3.17 -2.47 -12.79
C PHE A 100 2.34 -3.58 -12.16
N PHE A 101 1.17 -3.84 -12.74
CA PHE A 101 0.19 -4.76 -12.20
C PHE A 101 0.04 -5.96 -13.13
N PHE A 102 -0.21 -7.12 -12.52
CA PHE A 102 -0.31 -8.39 -13.22
C PHE A 102 -1.55 -9.14 -12.74
N ASP A 103 -2.15 -9.88 -13.65
CA ASP A 103 -3.24 -10.82 -13.38
C ASP A 103 -3.00 -12.13 -14.16
N GLY A 104 -3.73 -13.19 -13.81
CA GLY A 104 -3.84 -14.33 -14.70
C GLY A 104 -4.67 -13.99 -15.94
N ALA A 105 -4.46 -14.71 -17.03
CA ALA A 105 -5.15 -14.44 -18.30
C ALA A 105 -6.68 -14.52 -18.20
N LEU A 106 -7.23 -15.18 -17.18
CA LEU A 106 -8.66 -15.30 -16.91
C LEU A 106 -9.13 -14.40 -15.76
N SER A 107 -8.34 -13.39 -15.38
CA SER A 107 -8.67 -12.45 -14.30
C SER A 107 -8.83 -13.12 -12.92
N GLU A 108 -8.05 -14.17 -12.66
CA GLU A 108 -8.14 -14.98 -11.44
C GLU A 108 -7.86 -14.17 -10.16
N LEU A 109 -6.92 -13.21 -10.19
CA LEU A 109 -6.61 -12.38 -9.04
C LEU A 109 -7.69 -11.32 -8.82
N SER A 110 -8.03 -10.56 -9.85
CA SER A 110 -9.02 -9.49 -9.74
C SER A 110 -10.41 -10.01 -9.38
N SER A 111 -10.84 -11.16 -9.93
CA SER A 111 -12.10 -11.82 -9.55
C SER A 111 -12.18 -12.20 -8.07
N ARG A 112 -11.02 -12.35 -7.41
CA ARG A 112 -10.88 -12.66 -5.99
C ARG A 112 -10.40 -11.48 -5.16
N ARG A 113 -10.47 -10.26 -5.69
CA ARG A 113 -10.05 -9.01 -5.01
C ARG A 113 -8.60 -9.10 -4.53
N ALA A 114 -7.73 -9.64 -5.38
CA ALA A 114 -6.29 -9.66 -5.19
C ALA A 114 -5.59 -8.87 -6.29
N ILE A 115 -4.45 -8.30 -5.93
CA ILE A 115 -3.64 -7.44 -6.78
C ILE A 115 -2.19 -7.90 -6.64
N LEU A 116 -1.61 -8.37 -7.75
CA LEU A 116 -0.18 -8.62 -7.85
C LEU A 116 0.49 -7.42 -8.51
N ARG A 117 1.51 -6.88 -7.86
CA ARG A 117 2.20 -5.67 -8.31
C ARG A 117 3.70 -5.79 -8.17
N ILE A 118 4.41 -5.43 -9.22
CA ILE A 118 5.84 -5.13 -9.19
C ILE A 118 6.02 -3.62 -9.10
N ARG A 119 6.83 -3.17 -8.15
CA ARG A 119 7.18 -1.77 -7.97
C ARG A 119 8.68 -1.58 -8.14
N PHE A 120 9.07 -0.76 -9.10
CA PHE A 120 10.44 -0.25 -9.20
C PHE A 120 10.59 1.06 -8.46
N TYR A 121 11.70 1.20 -7.73
CA TYR A 121 12.10 2.45 -7.09
C TYR A 121 13.21 3.12 -7.92
N GLY A 122 12.92 4.30 -8.44
CA GLY A 122 13.80 5.04 -9.33
C GLY A 122 13.02 5.89 -10.33
N VAL A 123 13.72 6.85 -10.96
CA VAL A 123 13.11 7.71 -11.99
C VAL A 123 12.77 6.91 -13.25
N ASP A 124 13.56 5.88 -13.55
CA ASP A 124 13.37 4.99 -14.70
C ASP A 124 13.42 3.52 -14.25
N PRO A 125 12.39 2.70 -14.57
CA PRO A 125 12.41 1.27 -14.25
C PRO A 125 13.57 0.51 -14.92
N GLY A 126 14.07 0.99 -16.07
CA GLY A 126 15.22 0.41 -16.78
C GLY A 126 16.51 0.41 -15.96
N THR A 127 16.66 1.39 -15.07
CA THR A 127 17.87 1.62 -14.26
C THR A 127 17.63 1.49 -12.76
N ALA A 128 16.40 1.16 -12.35
CA ALA A 128 16.04 1.02 -10.94
C ALA A 128 16.90 -0.05 -10.23
N GLU A 129 17.45 0.33 -9.08
CA GLU A 129 18.30 -0.51 -8.22
C GLU A 129 17.48 -1.34 -7.21
N ARG A 130 16.20 -0.99 -7.02
CA ARG A 130 15.31 -1.70 -6.10
C ARG A 130 13.98 -2.01 -6.75
N CYS A 131 13.51 -3.23 -6.54
CA CYS A 131 12.28 -3.76 -7.09
C CYS A 131 11.56 -4.59 -6.02
N VAL A 132 10.27 -4.35 -5.82
CA VAL A 132 9.46 -5.04 -4.81
C VAL A 132 8.29 -5.72 -5.49
N LEU A 133 8.13 -7.02 -5.24
CA LEU A 133 6.92 -7.75 -5.57
C LEU A 133 5.97 -7.70 -4.38
N SER A 134 4.70 -7.41 -4.67
CA SER A 134 3.66 -7.27 -3.65
C SER A 134 2.39 -7.98 -4.07
N LEU A 135 1.78 -8.73 -3.15
CA LEU A 135 0.45 -9.29 -3.27
C LEU A 135 -0.43 -8.68 -2.20
N LYS A 136 -1.41 -7.88 -2.62
CA LYS A 136 -2.47 -7.35 -1.77
C LYS A 136 -3.75 -8.15 -2.01
N ALA A 137 -4.39 -8.66 -0.97
CA ALA A 137 -5.63 -9.42 -1.06
C ALA A 137 -6.65 -8.98 -0.02
N LYS A 138 -7.94 -9.22 -0.30
CA LYS A 138 -9.06 -8.99 0.62
C LYS A 138 -9.11 -7.55 1.18
N ALA A 139 -8.73 -6.58 0.37
CA ALA A 139 -8.73 -5.17 0.77
C ALA A 139 -10.15 -4.71 1.15
N VAL A 140 -10.27 -4.06 2.30
CA VAL A 140 -11.50 -3.43 2.79
C VAL A 140 -11.19 -1.99 3.19
N ILE A 141 -11.87 -1.03 2.54
CA ILE A 141 -11.80 0.39 2.89
C ILE A 141 -13.14 0.83 3.46
N VAL A 142 -13.15 1.29 4.70
CA VAL A 142 -14.36 1.82 5.37
C VAL A 142 -13.98 3.13 6.04
N ASN A 143 -14.71 4.21 5.72
CA ASN A 143 -14.50 5.56 6.29
C ASN A 143 -13.04 6.06 6.20
N GLY A 144 -12.39 5.83 5.05
CA GLY A 144 -11.00 6.24 4.82
C GLY A 144 -9.95 5.36 5.51
N VAL A 145 -10.35 4.32 6.25
CA VAL A 145 -9.42 3.33 6.83
C VAL A 145 -9.36 2.11 5.93
N SER A 146 -8.18 1.86 5.37
CA SER A 146 -7.88 0.70 4.54
C SER A 146 -7.27 -0.40 5.40
N ARG A 147 -7.79 -1.62 5.26
CA ARG A 147 -7.24 -2.85 5.83
C ARG A 147 -7.01 -3.84 4.70
N VAL A 148 -5.80 -4.35 4.59
CA VAL A 148 -5.45 -5.25 3.49
C VAL A 148 -4.48 -6.32 3.98
N GLU A 149 -4.68 -7.55 3.52
CA GLU A 149 -3.65 -8.58 3.64
C GLU A 149 -2.59 -8.25 2.60
N GLU A 150 -1.46 -7.73 3.04
CA GLU A 150 -0.32 -7.44 2.18
C GLU A 150 0.85 -8.36 2.50
N ASP A 151 1.44 -8.86 1.42
CA ASP A 151 2.67 -9.60 1.43
C ASP A 151 3.63 -8.92 0.46
N GLU A 152 4.81 -8.52 0.93
CA GLU A 152 5.85 -7.91 0.11
C GLU A 152 7.14 -8.74 0.20
N GLU A 153 7.87 -8.80 -0.90
CA GLU A 153 9.23 -9.35 -0.95
C GLU A 153 10.08 -8.53 -1.94
N GLU A 154 11.38 -8.42 -1.64
CA GLU A 154 12.34 -7.83 -2.58
C GLU A 154 12.53 -8.80 -3.76
N LEU A 155 12.50 -8.24 -4.95
CA LEU A 155 12.74 -8.94 -6.21
C LEU A 155 14.00 -8.36 -6.84
N ASP A 156 14.84 -9.22 -7.45
CA ASP A 156 15.97 -8.72 -8.22
C ASP A 156 15.44 -7.77 -9.34
N PRO A 157 15.95 -6.54 -9.46
CA PRO A 157 15.47 -5.60 -10.47
C PRO A 157 15.61 -6.10 -11.91
N SER A 158 16.63 -6.91 -12.22
CA SER A 158 16.79 -7.52 -13.54
C SER A 158 15.69 -8.56 -13.80
N MET A 159 15.33 -9.36 -12.81
CA MET A 159 14.20 -10.29 -12.89
C MET A 159 12.88 -9.53 -13.05
N GLY A 160 12.67 -8.46 -12.27
CA GLY A 160 11.50 -7.61 -12.42
C GLY A 160 11.37 -7.04 -13.83
N ARG A 161 12.47 -6.58 -14.44
CA ARG A 161 12.48 -6.07 -15.82
C ARG A 161 12.20 -7.17 -16.85
N ALA A 162 12.74 -8.37 -16.63
CA ALA A 162 12.46 -9.53 -17.48
C ALA A 162 10.96 -9.88 -17.43
N ILE A 163 10.37 -9.94 -16.24
CA ILE A 163 8.93 -10.15 -16.04
C ILE A 163 8.09 -9.04 -16.68
N TRP A 164 8.51 -7.78 -16.53
CA TRP A 164 7.79 -6.67 -17.16
C TRP A 164 7.80 -6.78 -18.69
N SER A 165 8.88 -7.28 -19.27
CA SER A 165 9.02 -7.50 -20.72
C SER A 165 8.26 -8.74 -21.20
N ASP A 166 8.28 -9.82 -20.42
CA ASP A 166 7.54 -11.06 -20.66
C ASP A 166 6.85 -11.52 -19.36
N PRO A 167 5.56 -11.21 -19.18
CA PRO A 167 4.80 -11.57 -17.98
C PRO A 167 4.80 -13.06 -17.67
N ASN A 168 5.00 -13.94 -18.65
CA ASN A 168 4.99 -15.39 -18.41
C ASN A 168 6.18 -15.84 -17.55
N LEU A 169 7.24 -15.03 -17.46
CA LEU A 169 8.37 -15.26 -16.55
C LEU A 169 8.00 -15.12 -15.07
N ILE A 170 6.79 -14.63 -14.73
CA ILE A 170 6.29 -14.65 -13.36
C ILE A 170 6.21 -16.09 -12.82
N GLY A 171 5.89 -17.06 -13.68
CA GLY A 171 5.74 -18.46 -13.25
C GLY A 171 7.05 -19.12 -12.82
N SER A 172 8.19 -18.70 -13.37
CA SER A 172 9.44 -19.47 -13.34
C SER A 172 10.34 -19.25 -12.12
N GLY A 173 9.98 -18.35 -11.20
CA GLY A 173 10.80 -18.03 -10.02
C GLY A 173 10.41 -18.76 -8.73
N GLU A 174 11.38 -18.95 -7.83
CA GLU A 174 11.19 -19.44 -6.45
C GLU A 174 10.66 -18.36 -5.48
N SER A 175 9.72 -17.54 -5.94
CA SER A 175 9.11 -16.50 -5.11
C SER A 175 8.07 -17.09 -4.16
N ARG A 176 8.08 -16.63 -2.90
CA ARG A 176 7.07 -17.02 -1.91
C ARG A 176 5.71 -16.43 -2.25
N ILE A 177 5.68 -15.19 -2.73
CA ILE A 177 4.45 -14.55 -3.19
C ILE A 177 3.89 -15.27 -4.42
N LEU A 178 4.71 -15.62 -5.40
CA LEU A 178 4.23 -16.28 -6.62
C LEU A 178 3.74 -17.70 -6.35
N LYS A 179 4.41 -18.42 -5.43
CA LYS A 179 3.89 -19.68 -4.89
C LYS A 179 2.49 -19.49 -4.30
N ARG A 180 2.30 -18.46 -3.48
CA ARG A 180 1.00 -18.13 -2.87
C ARG A 180 -0.05 -17.77 -3.93
N VAL A 181 0.31 -17.04 -4.98
CA VAL A 181 -0.57 -16.73 -6.11
C VAL A 181 -1.07 -18.02 -6.79
N ARG A 182 -0.18 -18.96 -7.08
CA ARG A 182 -0.55 -20.25 -7.68
C ARG A 182 -1.46 -21.07 -6.75
N GLU A 183 -1.07 -21.21 -5.49
CA GLU A 183 -1.77 -22.09 -4.53
C GLU A 183 -3.11 -21.52 -4.05
N GLU A 184 -3.20 -20.22 -3.75
CA GLU A 184 -4.42 -19.60 -3.21
C GLU A 184 -5.38 -19.10 -4.30
N PHE A 185 -4.86 -18.64 -5.43
CA PHE A 185 -5.66 -18.01 -6.48
C PHE A 185 -5.83 -18.89 -7.72
N GLY A 186 -5.01 -19.93 -7.87
CA GLY A 186 -5.16 -20.93 -8.93
C GLY A 186 -4.67 -20.45 -10.30
N VAL A 187 -3.84 -19.41 -10.35
CA VAL A 187 -3.22 -18.97 -11.61
C VAL A 187 -2.27 -20.07 -12.08
N LYS A 188 -2.59 -20.70 -13.21
CA LYS A 188 -1.77 -21.76 -13.78
C LYS A 188 -0.68 -21.18 -14.67
N GLU A 189 0.51 -21.75 -14.63
CA GLU A 189 1.62 -21.36 -15.51
C GLU A 189 1.25 -21.52 -17.00
N GLU A 190 0.47 -22.56 -17.31
CA GLU A 190 -0.07 -22.86 -18.65
C GLU A 190 -1.07 -21.80 -19.15
N SER A 191 -1.81 -21.17 -18.23
CA SER A 191 -2.81 -20.14 -18.56
C SER A 191 -2.17 -18.78 -18.81
N GLY A 192 -0.91 -18.60 -18.37
CA GLY A 192 -0.13 -17.38 -18.57
C GLY A 192 -0.54 -16.25 -17.63
N TYR A 193 0.40 -15.33 -17.45
CA TYR A 193 0.17 -14.05 -16.77
C TYR A 193 0.06 -12.95 -17.81
N VAL A 194 -0.66 -11.89 -17.48
CA VAL A 194 -0.76 -10.69 -18.30
C VAL A 194 -0.39 -9.46 -17.48
N CYS A 195 0.35 -8.54 -18.10
CA CYS A 195 0.52 -7.20 -17.55
C CYS A 195 -0.75 -6.39 -17.84
N VAL A 196 -1.45 -5.96 -16.80
CA VAL A 196 -2.70 -5.20 -16.94
C VAL A 196 -2.46 -3.68 -17.05
N GLY A 197 -1.19 -3.26 -16.95
CA GLY A 197 -0.77 -1.87 -17.05
C GLY A 197 -0.05 -1.37 -15.80
N GLY A 198 0.13 -0.06 -15.71
CA GLY A 198 0.87 0.56 -14.62
C GLY A 198 0.69 2.07 -14.54
N PHE A 199 1.29 2.66 -13.52
CA PHE A 199 1.33 4.10 -13.33
C PHE A 199 2.58 4.54 -12.58
N LYS A 200 2.91 5.83 -12.70
CA LYS A 200 4.01 6.46 -11.97
C LYS A 200 3.48 7.12 -10.71
N ASN A 201 4.25 7.09 -9.65
CA ASN A 201 3.92 7.75 -8.40
C ASN A 201 5.14 8.43 -7.80
N VAL A 202 5.00 9.69 -7.42
CA VAL A 202 6.00 10.44 -6.65
C VAL A 202 5.50 10.51 -5.22
N ARG A 203 6.26 9.94 -4.29
CA ARG A 203 5.87 9.86 -2.88
C ARG A 203 6.79 10.69 -2.01
N GLY A 204 6.27 11.75 -1.41
CA GLY A 204 6.92 12.46 -0.31
C GLY A 204 6.68 11.73 1.01
N VAL A 205 7.74 11.45 1.76
CA VAL A 205 7.66 10.82 3.09
C VAL A 205 8.01 11.85 4.15
N TYR A 206 7.18 11.95 5.19
CA TYR A 206 7.31 12.91 6.28
C TYR A 206 7.17 12.21 7.64
N ASP A 207 7.90 12.68 8.64
CA ASP A 207 7.75 12.25 10.04
C ASP A 207 7.07 13.35 10.85
N TRP A 208 5.78 13.19 11.11
CA TRP A 208 4.95 14.22 11.73
C TRP A 208 4.22 13.65 12.93
N ASN A 209 4.46 14.24 14.11
CA ASN A 209 3.85 13.82 15.38
C ASN A 209 4.05 12.31 15.69
N GLY A 210 5.22 11.77 15.37
CA GLY A 210 5.55 10.35 15.59
C GLY A 210 4.86 9.40 14.62
N LEU A 211 4.27 9.93 13.54
CA LEU A 211 3.60 9.17 12.49
C LEU A 211 4.33 9.35 11.16
N LYS A 212 4.33 8.28 10.36
CA LYS A 212 4.81 8.34 8.98
C LYS A 212 3.67 8.76 8.06
N LEU A 213 3.81 9.93 7.46
CA LEU A 213 2.93 10.41 6.40
C LEU A 213 3.57 10.14 5.04
N GLU A 214 2.77 9.62 4.12
CA GLU A 214 3.12 9.47 2.71
C GLU A 214 2.16 10.32 1.88
N VAL A 215 2.69 11.33 1.21
CA VAL A 215 1.94 12.19 0.29
C VAL A 215 2.28 11.74 -1.13
N ASP A 216 1.27 11.26 -1.84
CA ASP A 216 1.39 10.66 -3.17
C ASP A 216 0.89 11.61 -4.25
N GLU A 217 1.72 11.76 -5.29
CA GLU A 217 1.36 12.32 -6.58
C GLU A 217 1.40 11.21 -7.64
N THR A 218 0.21 10.73 -8.01
CA THR A 218 0.05 9.62 -8.95
C THR A 218 -0.25 10.13 -10.35
N LEU A 219 0.56 9.71 -11.32
CA LEU A 219 0.43 10.04 -12.73
C LEU A 219 -0.05 8.82 -13.50
N PHE A 220 -1.28 8.90 -14.03
CA PHE A 220 -1.84 7.91 -14.94
C PHE A 220 -1.67 8.33 -16.39
N ASP A 221 -1.43 7.36 -17.27
CA ASP A 221 -1.31 7.60 -18.72
C ASP A 221 -2.69 7.89 -19.36
N PHE A 222 -3.79 7.42 -18.75
CA PHE A 222 -5.15 7.72 -19.19
C PHE A 222 -5.76 8.89 -18.40
N GLY A 223 -6.33 9.86 -19.12
CA GLY A 223 -7.00 11.04 -18.58
C GLY A 223 -8.33 10.70 -17.91
N THR A 224 -8.54 11.19 -16.67
CA THR A 224 -9.81 11.31 -15.93
C THR A 224 -10.79 10.12 -15.97
N ASP A 225 -10.81 9.33 -14.89
CA ASP A 225 -12.06 8.73 -14.40
C ASP A 225 -12.94 9.84 -13.83
N ARG A 226 -13.81 10.39 -14.68
CA ARG A 226 -15.06 11.01 -14.23
C ARG A 226 -16.08 9.90 -14.03
N LYS A 227 -16.41 9.59 -12.79
CA LYS A 227 -17.75 9.18 -12.40
C LYS A 227 -18.19 10.03 -11.23
#